data_AF-A0A1Y4RD91-F1
#
_entry.id   AF-A0A1Y4RD91-F1
#
_cell.length_a   1.000
_cell.length_b   1.000
_cell.length_c   1.000
_cell.angle_alpha   90.00
_cell.angle_beta   90.00
_cell.angle_gamma   90.00
#
_symmetry.space_group_name_H-M   'P 1'
#
loop_
_entity.id
_entity.type
_entity.pdbx_description
1 polymer ?
#
loop_
_entity_poly.entity_id
_entity_poly.type
_entity_poly.pdbx_seq_one_letter_code
_entity_poly.pdbx_strand_id
1 'polypeptide(L)'
;MRDISQLYPALQEKLRQVRQACEERGLPIGIGECLRTVEEQNELYAQGRTKPGHIVTNAKGTSYSSMHQWGVAFDFYRKDGKGAYEDGDGFFGKVGAIGKEFGLEWGGDWKSITDKPHFQLPDWGSTPKELKKQYKTPQAFMQTWPAGGWQFDGTGWLHRRTDGLYTRNDWEKIDGYWYWFDGAGHAVEENWYSYKGKWYYLGRGGKMVTGLQIIGEKVYYFYEDGIMAEETVTLTPGEDGSLR
;
A
#
# COMPACT_ATOMS: atom_id res chain seq x y z
N MET A 1 2.85 -12.62 10.87
CA MET A 1 2.48 -11.65 9.82
C MET A 1 3.74 -11.38 9.01
N ARG A 2 3.70 -11.37 7.67
CA ARG A 2 4.90 -11.02 6.88
C ARG A 2 5.24 -9.56 7.11
N ASP A 3 6.53 -9.25 7.09
CA ASP A 3 7.04 -7.91 7.33
C ASP A 3 6.94 -7.07 6.05
N ILE A 4 6.07 -6.06 6.08
CA ILE A 4 5.86 -5.14 4.96
C ILE A 4 7.09 -4.21 4.78
N SER A 5 7.85 -3.95 5.85
CA SER A 5 9.03 -3.05 5.78
C SER A 5 10.16 -3.59 4.90
N GLN A 6 10.09 -4.87 4.52
CA GLN A 6 11.03 -5.53 3.62
C GLN A 6 10.68 -5.37 2.13
N LEU A 7 9.54 -4.76 1.80
CA LEU A 7 9.18 -4.45 0.42
C LEU A 7 9.88 -3.15 -0.03
N TYR A 8 9.97 -2.95 -1.35
CA TYR A 8 10.45 -1.69 -1.91
C TYR A 8 9.56 -0.54 -1.39
N PRO A 9 10.12 0.60 -0.95
CA PRO A 9 9.35 1.64 -0.24
C PRO A 9 8.08 2.09 -0.97
N ALA A 10 8.13 2.25 -2.30
CA ALA A 10 6.95 2.61 -3.09
C ALA A 10 5.85 1.53 -3.05
N LEU A 11 6.21 0.25 -2.92
CA LEU A 11 5.25 -0.84 -2.77
C LEU A 11 4.63 -0.88 -1.37
N GLN A 12 5.40 -0.54 -0.32
CA GLN A 12 4.87 -0.47 1.05
C GLN A 12 3.70 0.51 1.12
N GLU A 13 3.87 1.68 0.51
CA GLU A 13 2.84 2.72 0.47
C GLU A 13 1.63 2.29 -0.36
N LYS A 14 1.84 1.77 -1.59
CA LYS A 14 0.74 1.26 -2.41
C LYS A 14 -0.05 0.16 -1.69
N LEU A 15 0.64 -0.76 -1.02
CA LEU A 15 0.00 -1.81 -0.22
C LEU A 15 -0.88 -1.19 0.87
N ARG A 16 -0.40 -0.16 1.59
CA ARG A 16 -1.18 0.56 2.60
C ARG A 16 -2.43 1.20 2.02
N GLN A 17 -2.30 1.86 0.88
CA GLN A 17 -3.42 2.49 0.16
C GLN A 17 -4.47 1.45 -0.29
N VAL A 18 -4.01 0.32 -0.84
CA VAL A 18 -4.89 -0.79 -1.21
C VAL A 18 -5.61 -1.36 0.00
N ARG A 19 -4.89 -1.63 1.11
CA ARG A 19 -5.50 -2.14 2.34
C ARG A 19 -6.57 -1.19 2.88
N GLN A 20 -6.28 0.11 2.88
CA GLN A 20 -7.21 1.13 3.33
C GLN A 20 -8.47 1.16 2.46
N ALA A 21 -8.32 1.27 1.14
CA ALA A 21 -9.44 1.32 0.21
C ALA A 21 -10.27 0.03 0.21
N CYS A 22 -9.62 -1.13 0.41
CA CYS A 22 -10.29 -2.40 0.58
C CYS A 22 -11.18 -2.39 1.83
N GLU A 23 -10.66 -1.93 2.96
CA GLU A 23 -11.41 -1.85 4.22
C GLU A 23 -12.61 -0.89 4.11
N GLU A 24 -12.42 0.29 3.52
CA GLU A 24 -13.50 1.27 3.28
C GLU A 24 -14.61 0.74 2.38
N ARG A 25 -14.28 -0.21 1.49
CA ARG A 25 -15.22 -0.87 0.58
C ARG A 25 -15.75 -2.21 1.12
N GLY A 26 -15.50 -2.52 2.39
CA GLY A 26 -15.97 -3.76 3.03
C GLY A 26 -15.31 -5.04 2.50
N LEU A 27 -14.07 -4.93 2.00
CA LEU A 27 -13.27 -6.03 1.43
C LEU A 27 -11.98 -6.24 2.24
N PRO A 28 -12.02 -6.46 3.56
CA PRO A 28 -10.81 -6.50 4.38
C PRO A 28 -9.84 -7.58 3.88
N ILE A 29 -8.56 -7.21 3.74
CA ILE A 29 -7.49 -8.10 3.31
C ILE A 29 -6.41 -8.26 4.38
N GLY A 30 -5.81 -9.45 4.43
CA GLY A 30 -4.55 -9.71 5.12
C GLY A 30 -3.42 -9.89 4.12
N ILE A 31 -2.17 -9.78 4.58
CA ILE A 31 -0.98 -9.96 3.75
C ILE A 31 -0.38 -11.34 4.03
N GLY A 32 -0.31 -12.17 2.98
CA GLY A 32 0.17 -13.55 3.02
C GLY A 32 1.65 -13.67 2.72
N GLU A 33 2.13 -13.02 1.67
CA GLU A 33 3.53 -13.07 1.21
C GLU A 33 4.07 -11.66 0.91
N CYS A 34 5.37 -11.46 1.14
CA CYS A 34 6.09 -10.20 0.86
C CYS A 34 7.43 -10.53 0.17
N LEU A 35 8.55 -9.95 0.64
CA LEU A 35 9.89 -10.35 0.24
C LEU A 35 10.10 -11.85 0.49
N ARG A 36 10.63 -12.58 -0.50
CA ARG A 36 10.89 -14.02 -0.41
C ARG A 36 12.37 -14.33 -0.57
N THR A 37 12.94 -15.14 0.31
CA THR A 37 14.35 -15.54 0.20
C THR A 37 14.56 -16.59 -0.90
N VAL A 38 15.83 -16.89 -1.21
CA VAL A 38 16.18 -17.98 -2.15
C VAL A 38 15.71 -19.33 -1.62
N GLU A 39 15.89 -19.55 -0.32
CA GLU A 39 15.52 -20.78 0.38
C GLU A 39 14.01 -20.96 0.36
N GLU A 40 13.25 -19.93 0.72
CA GLU A 40 11.78 -19.93 0.67
C GLU A 40 11.26 -20.18 -0.75
N GLN A 41 11.85 -19.55 -1.77
CA GLN A 41 11.45 -19.77 -3.16
C GLN A 41 11.79 -21.20 -3.65
N ASN A 42 12.91 -21.78 -3.22
CA ASN A 42 13.25 -23.17 -3.53
C ASN A 42 12.28 -24.16 -2.88
N GLU A 43 11.83 -23.86 -1.66
CA GLU A 43 10.79 -24.62 -0.95
C GLU A 43 9.46 -24.64 -1.72
N LEU A 44 9.02 -23.50 -2.25
CA LEU A 44 7.84 -23.44 -3.13
C LEU A 44 8.06 -24.19 -4.45
N TYR A 45 9.25 -24.06 -5.05
CA TYR A 45 9.59 -24.78 -6.28
C TYR A 45 9.58 -26.31 -6.11
N ALA A 46 9.90 -26.81 -4.92
CA ALA A 46 9.88 -28.24 -4.61
C ALA A 46 8.47 -28.86 -4.60
N GLN A 47 7.41 -28.07 -4.35
CA GLN A 47 6.03 -28.57 -4.30
C GLN A 47 5.57 -29.11 -5.66
N GLY A 48 4.95 -30.30 -5.65
CA GLY A 48 4.55 -31.04 -6.84
C GLY A 48 5.73 -31.59 -7.66
N ARG A 49 6.96 -31.51 -7.15
CA ARG A 49 8.18 -32.03 -7.78
C ARG A 49 8.89 -33.02 -6.86
N THR A 50 9.44 -32.52 -5.76
CA THR A 50 10.15 -33.31 -4.74
C THR A 50 9.43 -33.31 -3.40
N LYS A 51 8.38 -32.50 -3.23
CA LYS A 51 7.46 -32.51 -2.09
C LYS A 51 6.00 -32.65 -2.59
N PRO A 52 5.10 -33.27 -1.80
CA PRO A 52 3.67 -33.29 -2.11
C PRO A 52 3.08 -31.87 -2.25
N GLY A 53 2.01 -31.72 -3.03
CA GLY A 53 1.33 -30.45 -3.27
C GLY A 53 1.19 -30.10 -4.75
N HIS A 54 0.46 -29.03 -5.04
CA HIS A 54 0.34 -28.51 -6.40
C HIS A 54 1.56 -27.67 -6.76
N ILE A 55 1.93 -27.63 -8.05
CA ILE A 55 2.95 -26.70 -8.53
C ILE A 55 2.39 -25.28 -8.44
N VAL A 56 2.97 -24.48 -7.55
CA VAL A 56 2.61 -23.06 -7.35
C VAL A 56 3.58 -22.09 -8.00
N THR A 57 4.74 -22.58 -8.47
CA THR A 57 5.74 -21.76 -9.15
C THR A 57 6.61 -22.56 -10.10
N ASN A 58 7.12 -21.89 -11.14
CA ASN A 58 8.13 -22.41 -12.06
C ASN A 58 9.53 -21.80 -11.82
N ALA A 59 9.66 -20.86 -10.88
CA ALA A 59 10.92 -20.17 -10.61
C ALA A 59 11.74 -20.89 -9.52
N LYS A 60 12.96 -21.32 -9.86
CA LYS A 60 13.97 -21.71 -8.87
C LYS A 60 14.46 -20.48 -8.12
N GLY A 61 14.72 -20.59 -6.82
CA GLY A 61 15.19 -19.47 -6.00
C GLY A 61 16.47 -18.83 -6.52
N THR A 62 17.45 -19.62 -6.96
CA THR A 62 18.72 -19.12 -7.50
C THR A 62 18.59 -18.43 -8.86
N SER A 63 17.42 -18.53 -9.51
CA SER A 63 17.19 -17.86 -10.79
C SER A 63 16.74 -16.40 -10.65
N TYR A 64 16.31 -15.98 -9.44
CA TYR A 64 15.69 -14.69 -9.16
C TYR A 64 14.53 -14.35 -10.10
N SER A 65 13.76 -15.36 -10.52
CA SER A 65 12.67 -15.19 -11.50
C SER A 65 11.30 -14.96 -10.86
N SER A 66 11.24 -14.85 -9.54
CA SER A 66 10.04 -14.43 -8.79
C SER A 66 10.16 -12.97 -8.38
N MET A 67 9.12 -12.16 -8.63
CA MET A 67 9.09 -10.73 -8.26
C MET A 67 9.15 -10.53 -6.74
N HIS A 68 8.68 -11.50 -5.94
CA HIS A 68 8.83 -11.46 -4.48
C HIS A 68 10.28 -11.44 -4.03
N GLN A 69 11.19 -12.10 -4.74
CA GLN A 69 12.60 -12.10 -4.37
C GLN A 69 13.25 -10.73 -4.50
N TRP A 70 12.65 -9.85 -5.31
CA TRP A 70 13.08 -8.47 -5.52
C TRP A 70 12.39 -7.47 -4.58
N GLY A 71 11.48 -7.94 -3.70
CA GLY A 71 10.73 -7.07 -2.78
C GLY A 71 9.72 -6.16 -3.48
N VAL A 72 9.35 -6.44 -4.73
CA VAL A 72 8.43 -5.62 -5.54
C VAL A 72 7.08 -6.31 -5.80
N ALA A 73 6.76 -7.33 -5.02
CA ALA A 73 5.47 -8.01 -5.04
C ALA A 73 5.01 -8.40 -3.64
N PHE A 74 3.70 -8.53 -3.47
CA PHE A 74 3.06 -9.07 -2.27
C PHE A 74 1.83 -9.89 -2.65
N ASP A 75 1.50 -10.87 -1.79
CA ASP A 75 0.26 -11.62 -1.89
C ASP A 75 -0.68 -11.23 -0.77
N PHE A 76 -1.97 -11.11 -1.10
CA PHE A 76 -3.03 -10.85 -0.13
C PHE A 76 -3.97 -12.05 0.01
N TYR A 77 -4.72 -12.07 1.11
CA TYR A 77 -5.79 -13.03 1.33
C TYR A 77 -7.02 -12.35 1.92
N ARG A 78 -8.16 -13.00 1.77
CA ARG A 78 -9.46 -12.56 2.28
C ARG A 78 -9.51 -12.59 3.82
N LYS A 79 -9.90 -11.50 4.46
CA LYS A 79 -9.90 -11.36 5.94
C LYS A 79 -11.28 -11.01 6.52
N ASP A 80 -12.36 -11.39 5.86
CA ASP A 80 -13.74 -11.18 6.32
C ASP A 80 -14.35 -12.41 7.04
N GLY A 81 -13.54 -13.44 7.28
CA GLY A 81 -13.96 -14.67 7.98
C GLY A 81 -14.61 -15.74 7.09
N LYS A 82 -14.78 -15.50 5.78
CA LYS A 82 -15.37 -16.51 4.86
C LYS A 82 -14.38 -17.56 4.35
N GLY A 83 -13.10 -17.44 4.69
CA GLY A 83 -12.01 -18.30 4.24
C GLY A 83 -11.02 -17.54 3.38
N ALA A 84 -9.72 -17.72 3.63
CA ALA A 84 -8.64 -16.88 3.10
C ALA A 84 -8.55 -16.83 1.56
N TYR A 85 -9.00 -17.89 0.88
CA TYR A 85 -8.93 -18.05 -0.57
C TYR A 85 -10.29 -18.38 -1.21
N GLU A 86 -11.39 -18.11 -0.50
CA GLU A 86 -12.75 -18.22 -1.05
C GLU A 86 -13.02 -17.06 -2.01
N ASP A 87 -13.44 -17.35 -3.25
CA ASP A 87 -13.62 -16.37 -4.34
C ASP A 87 -14.96 -16.51 -5.08
N GLY A 88 -15.93 -17.24 -4.52
CA GLY A 88 -17.23 -17.48 -5.16
C GLY A 88 -18.05 -16.21 -5.40
N ASP A 89 -17.80 -15.16 -4.62
CA ASP A 89 -18.39 -13.82 -4.80
C ASP A 89 -17.48 -12.84 -5.56
N GLY A 90 -16.41 -13.34 -6.19
CA GLY A 90 -15.44 -12.55 -6.97
C GLY A 90 -14.60 -11.60 -6.12
N PHE A 91 -14.38 -11.90 -4.84
CA PHE A 91 -13.59 -11.10 -3.90
C PHE A 91 -12.24 -10.65 -4.48
N PHE A 92 -11.45 -11.57 -5.03
CA PHE A 92 -10.12 -11.24 -5.53
C PHE A 92 -10.18 -10.34 -6.76
N GLY A 93 -11.22 -10.47 -7.59
CA GLY A 93 -11.44 -9.56 -8.73
C GLY A 93 -11.75 -8.13 -8.28
N LYS A 94 -12.56 -7.97 -7.23
CA LYS A 94 -12.88 -6.66 -6.65
C LYS A 94 -11.63 -6.01 -6.03
N VAL A 95 -10.84 -6.76 -5.27
CA VAL A 95 -9.56 -6.28 -4.73
C VAL A 95 -8.57 -5.99 -5.85
N GLY A 96 -8.50 -6.83 -6.88
CA GLY A 96 -7.71 -6.64 -8.09
C GLY A 96 -7.96 -5.30 -8.77
N ALA A 97 -9.24 -4.90 -8.90
CA ALA A 97 -9.61 -3.59 -9.42
C ALA A 97 -9.10 -2.44 -8.54
N ILE A 98 -9.23 -2.55 -7.21
CA ILE A 98 -8.71 -1.56 -6.25
C ILE A 98 -7.19 -1.42 -6.39
N GLY A 99 -6.44 -2.52 -6.44
CA GLY A 99 -4.99 -2.47 -6.61
C GLY A 99 -4.54 -1.73 -7.87
N LYS A 100 -5.29 -1.90 -8.97
CA LYS A 100 -5.04 -1.20 -10.23
C LYS A 100 -5.31 0.30 -10.15
N GLU A 101 -6.27 0.75 -9.34
CA GLU A 101 -6.49 2.18 -9.07
C GLU A 101 -5.24 2.84 -8.45
N PHE A 102 -4.47 2.10 -7.66
CA PHE A 102 -3.19 2.54 -7.09
C PHE A 102 -1.97 2.21 -7.97
N GLY A 103 -2.20 1.84 -9.23
CA GLY A 103 -1.16 1.60 -10.22
C GLY A 103 -0.35 0.33 -10.01
N LEU A 104 -0.89 -0.67 -9.31
CA LEU A 104 -0.29 -2.00 -9.23
C LEU A 104 -0.70 -2.85 -10.43
N GLU A 105 0.19 -3.73 -10.86
CA GLU A 105 -0.15 -4.85 -11.73
C GLU A 105 -0.76 -5.97 -10.87
N TRP A 106 -1.87 -6.55 -11.34
CA TRP A 106 -2.58 -7.63 -10.65
C TRP A 106 -2.38 -8.97 -11.36
N GLY A 107 -1.96 -10.00 -10.63
CA GLY A 107 -1.69 -11.33 -11.18
C GLY A 107 -2.95 -12.08 -11.67
N GLY A 108 -4.14 -11.62 -11.25
CA GLY A 108 -5.41 -12.14 -11.76
C GLY A 108 -5.69 -11.80 -13.23
N ASP A 109 -5.00 -10.80 -13.79
CA ASP A 109 -5.11 -10.45 -15.22
C ASP A 109 -4.16 -11.30 -16.11
N TRP A 110 -3.29 -12.13 -15.52
CA TRP A 110 -2.35 -12.95 -16.28
C TRP A 110 -3.03 -14.13 -16.97
N LYS A 111 -2.59 -14.44 -18.20
CA LYS A 111 -3.10 -15.57 -19.00
C LYS A 111 -2.75 -16.94 -18.41
N SER A 112 -1.53 -17.09 -17.89
CA SER A 112 -1.04 -18.30 -17.23
C SER A 112 0.34 -18.03 -16.63
N ILE A 113 0.65 -18.46 -15.40
CA ILE A 113 -0.29 -18.96 -14.40
C ILE A 113 -1.04 -17.75 -13.84
N THR A 114 -2.38 -17.79 -13.80
CA THR A 114 -3.18 -16.73 -13.19
C THR A 114 -3.02 -16.79 -11.68
N ASP A 115 -2.61 -15.68 -11.07
CA ASP A 115 -2.31 -15.59 -9.64
C ASP A 115 -3.13 -14.47 -8.98
N LYS A 116 -4.37 -14.79 -8.61
CA LYS A 116 -5.34 -13.81 -8.11
C LYS A 116 -4.93 -13.12 -6.79
N PRO A 117 -4.24 -13.79 -5.85
CA PRO A 117 -3.66 -13.15 -4.67
C PRO A 117 -2.54 -12.13 -4.93
N HIS A 118 -1.93 -12.13 -6.13
CA HIS A 118 -0.66 -11.45 -6.37
C HIS A 118 -0.82 -10.01 -6.85
N PHE A 119 -0.05 -9.10 -6.27
CA PHE A 119 0.20 -7.76 -6.82
C PHE A 119 1.70 -7.50 -6.95
N GLN A 120 2.06 -6.69 -7.95
CA GLN A 120 3.43 -6.21 -8.12
C GLN A 120 3.50 -4.79 -8.69
N LEU A 121 4.69 -4.19 -8.54
CA LEU A 121 5.02 -2.96 -9.23
C LEU A 121 5.26 -3.21 -10.73
N PRO A 122 4.64 -2.41 -11.62
CA PRO A 122 4.79 -2.57 -13.07
C PRO A 122 6.09 -1.96 -13.62
N ASP A 123 6.86 -1.22 -12.81
CA ASP A 123 8.01 -0.40 -13.20
C ASP A 123 9.11 -1.16 -13.97
N TRP A 124 9.24 -2.47 -13.74
CA TRP A 124 10.21 -3.35 -14.41
C TRP A 124 9.57 -4.40 -15.31
N GLY A 125 8.29 -4.22 -15.64
CA GLY A 125 7.47 -5.15 -16.40
C GLY A 125 7.01 -6.37 -15.59
N SER A 126 6.18 -7.21 -16.23
CA SER A 126 5.50 -8.33 -15.56
C SER A 126 6.43 -9.44 -15.04
N THR A 127 7.72 -9.39 -15.38
CA THR A 127 8.71 -10.41 -14.98
C THR A 127 10.00 -9.71 -14.53
N PRO A 128 10.85 -10.38 -13.73
CA PRO A 128 12.11 -9.78 -13.27
C PRO A 128 13.18 -9.57 -14.35
N LYS A 129 12.85 -9.64 -15.64
CA LYS A 129 13.82 -9.53 -16.74
C LYS A 129 14.61 -8.23 -16.69
N GLU A 130 13.93 -7.09 -16.52
CA GLU A 130 14.61 -5.79 -16.45
C GLU A 130 15.36 -5.62 -15.12
N LEU A 131 14.81 -6.07 -13.99
CA LEU A 131 15.50 -6.09 -12.70
C LEU A 131 16.83 -6.88 -12.77
N LYS A 132 16.80 -8.09 -13.33
CA LYS A 132 17.99 -8.93 -13.54
C LYS A 132 19.00 -8.27 -14.48
N LYS A 133 18.53 -7.63 -15.54
CA LYS A 133 19.39 -6.93 -16.50
C LYS A 133 20.14 -5.78 -15.84
N GLN A 134 19.44 -4.96 -15.05
CA GLN A 134 19.96 -3.74 -14.43
C GLN A 134 20.81 -4.04 -13.19
N TYR A 135 20.29 -4.81 -12.23
CA TYR A 135 20.89 -4.95 -10.90
C TYR A 135 21.60 -6.29 -10.67
N LYS A 136 21.39 -7.27 -11.55
CA LYS A 136 21.92 -8.66 -11.47
C LYS A 136 21.34 -9.49 -10.33
N THR A 137 21.36 -8.98 -9.09
CA THR A 137 20.86 -9.68 -7.90
C THR A 137 19.85 -8.81 -7.13
N PRO A 138 18.92 -9.43 -6.39
CA PRO A 138 18.03 -8.68 -5.50
C PRO A 138 18.77 -7.86 -4.45
N GLN A 139 19.88 -8.37 -3.91
CA GLN A 139 20.67 -7.67 -2.91
C GLN A 139 21.26 -6.36 -3.47
N ALA A 140 21.78 -6.40 -4.71
CA ALA A 140 22.28 -5.19 -5.37
C ALA A 140 21.15 -4.19 -5.65
N PHE A 141 19.95 -4.67 -5.99
CA PHE A 141 18.77 -3.80 -6.13
C PHE A 141 18.38 -3.14 -4.80
N MET A 142 18.29 -3.91 -3.71
CA MET A 142 17.93 -3.40 -2.38
C MET A 142 18.90 -2.33 -1.86
N GLN A 143 20.18 -2.41 -2.24
CA GLN A 143 21.16 -1.37 -1.91
C GLN A 143 20.89 -0.02 -2.60
N THR A 144 20.07 -0.01 -3.67
CA THR A 144 19.66 1.23 -4.35
C THR A 144 18.39 1.84 -3.78
N TRP A 145 17.73 1.17 -2.83
CA TRP A 145 16.49 1.67 -2.26
C TRP A 145 16.75 2.96 -1.48
N PRO A 146 15.84 3.94 -1.56
CA PRO A 146 15.98 5.14 -0.76
C PRO A 146 16.02 4.72 0.71
N ALA A 147 16.95 5.32 1.47
CA ALA A 147 17.08 5.06 2.90
C ALA A 147 15.84 5.51 3.70
N GLY A 148 14.93 6.28 3.08
CA GLY A 148 13.68 6.73 3.66
C GLY A 148 12.49 5.80 3.39
N GLY A 149 11.35 6.12 4.00
CA GLY A 149 10.08 5.42 3.86
C GLY A 149 9.30 5.35 5.17
N TRP A 150 8.08 4.85 5.08
CA TRP A 150 7.21 4.60 6.24
C TRP A 150 7.75 3.47 7.11
N GLN A 151 7.67 3.65 8.43
CA GLN A 151 8.10 2.68 9.43
C GLN A 151 7.08 2.61 10.56
N PHE A 152 6.71 1.43 11.01
CA PHE A 152 5.87 1.25 12.19
C PHE A 152 6.72 0.78 13.35
N ASP A 153 6.76 1.54 14.45
CA ASP A 153 7.59 1.23 15.62
C ASP A 153 6.83 0.46 16.72
N GLY A 154 5.57 0.09 16.45
CA GLY A 154 4.70 -0.60 17.41
C GLY A 154 3.64 0.31 18.04
N THR A 155 3.85 1.62 18.05
CA THR A 155 2.89 2.59 18.61
C THR A 155 2.36 3.56 17.57
N GLY A 156 3.13 3.85 16.51
CA GLY A 156 2.67 4.69 15.41
C GLY A 156 3.53 4.57 14.16
N TRP A 157 3.08 5.25 13.11
CA TRP A 157 3.77 5.31 11.83
C TRP A 157 4.72 6.50 11.77
N LEU A 158 6.01 6.26 11.63
CA LEU A 158 6.99 7.29 11.30
C LEU A 158 7.24 7.32 9.79
N HIS A 159 7.69 8.47 9.29
CA HIS A 159 8.29 8.55 7.96
C HIS A 159 9.75 8.93 8.08
N ARG A 160 10.63 7.99 7.73
CA ARG A 160 12.06 8.25 7.61
C ARG A 160 12.29 8.97 6.30
N ARG A 161 12.87 10.16 6.32
CA ARG A 161 13.25 10.88 5.10
C ARG A 161 14.52 10.28 4.49
N THR A 162 14.85 10.70 3.27
CA THR A 162 16.04 10.21 2.55
C THR A 162 17.37 10.59 3.21
N ASP A 163 17.38 11.66 4.01
CA ASP A 163 18.52 12.07 4.85
C ASP A 163 18.67 11.20 6.12
N GLY A 164 17.74 10.27 6.34
CA GLY A 164 17.70 9.37 7.49
C GLY A 164 17.04 9.96 8.74
N LEU A 165 16.60 11.21 8.70
CA LEU A 165 15.88 11.88 9.78
C LEU A 165 14.37 11.62 9.71
N TYR A 166 13.63 12.03 10.74
CA TYR A 166 12.18 11.92 10.83
C TYR A 166 11.55 13.29 10.95
N THR A 167 10.40 13.48 10.32
CA THR A 167 9.57 14.68 10.49
C THR A 167 8.90 14.65 11.86
N ARG A 168 8.91 15.77 12.57
CA ARG A 168 8.32 15.93 13.92
C ARG A 168 7.75 17.33 14.08
N ASN A 169 6.54 17.42 14.64
CA ASN A 169 5.78 18.65 14.78
C ASN A 169 5.73 19.48 13.47
N ASP A 170 5.60 18.79 12.34
CA ASP A 170 5.58 19.45 11.04
C ASP A 170 4.78 18.65 10.01
N TRP A 171 4.41 19.35 8.94
CA TRP A 171 3.79 18.78 7.76
C TRP A 171 4.84 18.13 6.86
N GLU A 172 4.50 16.97 6.29
CA GLU A 172 5.27 16.40 5.18
C GLU A 172 4.33 15.99 4.06
N LYS A 173 4.71 16.36 2.82
CA LYS A 173 4.02 15.92 1.62
C LYS A 173 4.68 14.65 1.10
N ILE A 174 3.97 13.54 1.17
CA ILE A 174 4.45 12.21 0.78
C ILE A 174 3.51 11.67 -0.29
N ASP A 175 4.04 11.40 -1.48
CA ASP A 175 3.29 10.89 -2.64
C ASP A 175 2.02 11.67 -2.98
N GLY A 176 2.11 13.00 -2.90
CA GLY A 176 1.01 13.90 -3.25
C GLY A 176 0.05 14.25 -2.11
N TYR A 177 0.12 13.54 -0.99
CA TYR A 177 -0.75 13.76 0.18
C TYR A 177 0.00 14.43 1.32
N TRP A 178 -0.70 15.28 2.07
CA TRP A 178 -0.16 15.91 3.27
C TRP A 178 -0.42 15.03 4.49
N TYR A 179 0.60 14.92 5.34
CA TYR A 179 0.56 14.23 6.63
C TYR A 179 1.09 15.17 7.70
N TRP A 180 0.49 15.12 8.88
CA TRP A 180 1.03 15.79 10.06
C TRP A 180 1.74 14.78 10.96
N PHE A 181 2.98 15.07 11.34
CA PHE A 181 3.74 14.26 12.30
C PHE A 181 3.78 14.94 13.66
N ASP A 182 3.43 14.21 14.72
CA ASP A 182 3.44 14.72 16.08
C ASP A 182 4.86 14.90 16.65
N GLY A 183 4.96 15.22 17.93
CA GLY A 183 6.25 15.44 18.61
C GLY A 183 7.12 14.18 18.74
N ALA A 184 6.52 12.98 18.73
CA ALA A 184 7.27 11.73 18.69
C ALA A 184 7.74 11.41 17.25
N GLY A 185 7.06 11.97 16.26
CA GLY A 185 7.28 11.72 14.84
C GLY A 185 6.33 10.67 14.28
N HIS A 186 5.21 10.42 14.96
CA HIS A 186 4.15 9.57 14.45
C HIS A 186 3.18 10.39 13.59
N ALA A 187 2.82 9.85 12.43
CA ALA A 187 1.76 10.40 11.61
C ALA A 187 0.44 10.32 12.36
N VAL A 188 -0.20 11.48 12.51
CA VAL A 188 -1.53 11.58 13.10
C VAL A 188 -2.54 11.00 12.13
N GLU A 189 -3.42 10.12 12.63
CA GLU A 189 -4.44 9.42 11.85
C GLU A 189 -5.79 9.46 12.60
N GLU A 190 -6.88 9.62 11.85
CA GLU A 190 -8.26 9.71 12.32
C GLU A 190 -8.48 10.72 13.46
N ASN A 191 -7.73 11.83 13.45
CA ASN A 191 -7.72 12.79 14.55
C ASN A 191 -7.61 14.25 14.08
N TRP A 192 -8.11 15.14 14.93
CA TRP A 192 -8.00 16.58 14.77
C TRP A 192 -6.59 17.06 15.12
N TYR A 193 -6.12 18.06 14.36
CA TYR A 193 -4.88 18.72 14.67
C TYR A 193 -5.01 20.24 14.52
N SER A 194 -4.48 20.98 15.50
CA SER A 194 -4.45 22.45 15.47
C SER A 194 -3.02 22.91 15.23
N TYR A 195 -2.81 23.61 14.11
CA TYR A 195 -1.52 24.16 13.73
C TYR A 195 -1.66 25.65 13.42
N LYS A 196 -0.88 26.49 14.12
CA LYS A 196 -0.90 27.96 13.98
C LYS A 196 -2.31 28.57 14.08
N GLY A 197 -3.14 28.03 14.97
CA GLY A 197 -4.51 28.51 15.20
C GLY A 197 -5.51 28.13 14.10
N LYS A 198 -5.16 27.20 13.21
CA LYS A 198 -6.05 26.62 12.21
C LYS A 198 -6.25 25.14 12.49
N TRP A 199 -7.48 24.67 12.27
CA TRP A 199 -7.84 23.27 12.45
C TRP A 199 -7.72 22.49 11.15
N TYR A 200 -7.18 21.29 11.27
CA TYR A 200 -7.03 20.30 10.22
C TYR A 200 -7.57 18.97 10.75
N TYR A 201 -7.95 18.08 9.85
CA TYR A 201 -8.27 16.71 10.20
C TYR A 201 -7.41 15.77 9.37
N LEU A 202 -6.71 14.87 10.05
CA LEU A 202 -5.96 13.80 9.42
C LEU A 202 -6.90 12.61 9.42
N GLY A 203 -7.38 12.25 8.23
CA GLY A 203 -8.32 11.17 8.05
C GLY A 203 -7.67 9.81 8.23
N ARG A 204 -8.40 8.79 7.79
CA ARG A 204 -7.90 7.42 7.75
C ARG A 204 -6.65 7.31 6.87
N GLY A 205 -5.69 6.54 7.34
CA GLY A 205 -4.35 6.45 6.78
C GLY A 205 -3.52 7.72 6.97
N GLY A 206 -3.90 8.64 7.85
CA GLY A 206 -3.14 9.85 8.22
C GLY A 206 -3.10 10.96 7.18
N LYS A 207 -3.84 10.82 6.08
CA LYS A 207 -3.91 11.83 5.02
C LYS A 207 -4.76 13.01 5.47
N MET A 208 -4.26 14.22 5.28
CA MET A 208 -5.03 15.45 5.46
C MET A 208 -6.25 15.44 4.54
N VAL A 209 -7.43 15.64 5.11
CA VAL A 209 -8.68 15.68 4.34
C VAL A 209 -8.92 17.08 3.75
N THR A 210 -9.69 17.13 2.67
CA THR A 210 -10.18 18.35 2.02
C THR A 210 -11.67 18.16 1.66
N GLY A 211 -12.36 19.24 1.31
CA GLY A 211 -13.78 19.22 0.93
C GLY A 211 -14.73 18.89 2.07
N LEU A 212 -15.93 18.41 1.72
CA LEU A 212 -16.98 18.06 2.68
C LEU A 212 -16.69 16.70 3.32
N GLN A 213 -16.67 16.66 4.65
CA GLN A 213 -16.32 15.48 5.43
C GLN A 213 -17.36 15.23 6.54
N ILE A 214 -17.66 13.97 6.80
CA ILE A 214 -18.46 13.54 7.94
C ILE A 214 -17.50 12.97 8.99
N ILE A 215 -17.37 13.65 10.13
CA ILE A 215 -16.47 13.25 11.22
C ILE A 215 -17.33 13.04 12.46
N GLY A 216 -17.47 11.78 12.88
CA GLY A 216 -18.52 11.38 13.82
C GLY A 216 -19.89 11.59 13.18
N GLU A 217 -20.77 12.33 13.87
CA GLU A 217 -22.13 12.64 13.38
C GLU A 217 -22.24 14.05 12.78
N LYS A 218 -21.10 14.74 12.61
CA LYS A 218 -21.05 16.14 12.20
C LYS A 218 -20.45 16.30 10.81
N VAL A 219 -20.97 17.26 10.06
CA VAL A 219 -20.47 17.66 8.76
C VAL A 219 -19.51 18.84 8.92
N TYR A 220 -18.33 18.71 8.31
CA TYR A 220 -17.30 19.73 8.27
C TYR A 220 -16.91 19.99 6.81
N TYR A 221 -16.42 21.20 6.54
CA TYR A 221 -15.81 21.53 5.26
C TYR A 221 -14.37 21.94 5.48
N PHE A 222 -13.46 21.41 4.66
CA PHE A 222 -12.04 21.74 4.64
C PHE A 222 -11.68 22.35 3.29
N TYR A 223 -10.94 23.45 3.27
CA TYR A 223 -10.45 24.06 2.03
C TYR A 223 -9.39 23.17 1.37
N GLU A 224 -8.95 23.53 0.15
CA GLU A 224 -7.94 22.75 -0.61
C GLU A 224 -6.60 22.66 0.12
N ASP A 225 -6.28 23.63 0.98
CA ASP A 225 -5.10 23.64 1.84
C ASP A 225 -5.32 22.86 3.16
N GLY A 226 -6.49 22.24 3.34
CA GLY A 226 -6.86 21.42 4.50
C GLY A 226 -7.33 22.21 5.71
N ILE A 227 -7.43 23.54 5.63
CA ILE A 227 -7.95 24.34 6.74
C ILE A 227 -9.45 24.11 6.89
N MET A 228 -9.90 23.76 8.09
CA MET A 228 -11.31 23.66 8.45
C MET A 228 -11.97 25.03 8.33
N ALA A 229 -13.11 25.09 7.64
CA ALA A 229 -13.93 26.30 7.61
C ALA A 229 -14.54 26.58 8.99
N GLU A 230 -14.33 27.80 9.47
CA GLU A 230 -14.96 28.34 10.70
C GLU A 230 -16.06 29.36 10.36
N GLU A 231 -16.14 29.79 9.11
CA GLU A 231 -17.13 30.73 8.59
C GLU A 231 -18.13 30.03 7.66
N THR A 232 -19.17 30.76 7.23
CA THR A 232 -20.19 30.22 6.32
C THR A 232 -19.57 29.84 4.98
N VAL A 233 -19.73 28.58 4.59
CA VAL A 233 -19.36 28.07 3.27
C VAL A 233 -20.61 27.99 2.39
N THR A 234 -20.57 28.63 1.23
CA THR A 234 -21.63 28.53 0.22
C THR A 234 -21.16 27.62 -0.91
N LEU A 235 -21.79 26.46 -1.05
CA LEU A 235 -21.52 25.51 -2.12
C LEU A 235 -22.47 25.80 -3.29
N THR A 236 -21.91 26.15 -4.45
CA THR A 236 -22.71 26.43 -5.66
C THR A 236 -22.54 25.27 -6.64
N PRO A 237 -23.60 24.53 -6.97
CA PRO A 237 -23.51 23.46 -7.94
C PRO A 237 -23.28 23.97 -9.36
N GLY A 238 -22.60 23.15 -10.16
CA GLY A 238 -22.50 23.36 -11.61
C GLY A 238 -23.86 23.18 -12.30
N GLU A 239 -23.91 23.48 -13.60
CA GLU A 239 -25.12 23.31 -14.42
C GLU A 239 -25.67 21.87 -14.42
N ASP A 240 -24.79 20.89 -14.18
CA ASP A 240 -25.12 19.46 -14.05
C ASP A 240 -25.52 19.03 -12.63
N GLY A 241 -25.59 19.98 -11.68
CA GLY A 241 -25.87 19.74 -10.27
C GLY A 241 -24.68 19.23 -9.46
N SER A 242 -23.49 19.10 -10.05
CA SER A 242 -22.31 18.61 -9.34
C SER A 242 -21.73 19.65 -8.38
N LEU A 243 -21.29 19.18 -7.21
CA LEU A 243 -20.42 19.92 -6.29
C LEU A 243 -19.02 19.34 -6.47
N ARG A 244 -18.07 20.16 -6.93
CA ARG A 244 -16.66 19.77 -7.04
C ARG A 244 -15.95 19.88 -5.71
#